data_AF-A0A519Z8D6-F1
#
_entry.id   AF-A0A519Z8D6-F1
#
_cell.length_a   1.000
_cell.length_b   1.000
_cell.length_c   1.000
_cell.angle_alpha   90.00
_cell.angle_beta   90.00
_cell.angle_gamma   90.00
#
_symmetry.space_group_name_H-M   'P 1'
#
loop_
_entity.id
_entity.type
_entity.pdbx_description
1 polymer ?
#
loop_
_entity_poly.entity_id
_entity_poly.type
_entity_poly.pdbx_seq_one_letter_code
_entity_poly.pdbx_strand_id
1 'polypeptide(L)'
;MISLVKAKFNWGAYLFLLILIRIGWIDLDWFGFTALAITLHQFMILFYAIGFVVPIRYLFGAFMCLQMLLGPTFAYNGLDAYQPVEYQMKVPMETYFSYAIPAVIAFIVGLHITAGKLKGEQLEMNAIRSFVDRAGNLTYIFIGVGFFSSIAASFFSSEVGFVFTLLGNFKYIGALMLVLGSKKFKIGPLILVFGSIIGSSLASAMFHDLLTWIIMMGAVMAIKFKPSILVKSAIGFSFIILALIIQLLKGEYRK
;
A
#
# COMPACT_ATOMS: atom_id res chain seq x y z
N MET A 1 4.41 -26.79 5.15
CA MET A 1 4.59 -25.34 5.33
C MET A 1 3.23 -24.74 5.66
N ILE A 2 2.94 -24.47 6.94
CA ILE A 2 1.65 -23.89 7.36
C ILE A 2 1.67 -22.44 6.90
N SER A 3 0.92 -22.13 5.84
CA SER A 3 0.68 -20.75 5.43
C SER A 3 0.18 -19.96 6.64
N LEU A 4 0.91 -18.90 7.02
CA LEU A 4 0.50 -17.97 8.08
C LEU A 4 -0.83 -17.26 7.72
N VAL A 5 -1.31 -17.41 6.48
CA VAL A 5 -2.53 -16.82 5.95
C VAL A 5 -3.64 -17.88 5.87
N LYS A 6 -4.84 -17.55 6.36
CA LYS A 6 -6.08 -18.30 6.02
C LYS A 6 -6.43 -18.21 4.52
N ALA A 7 -5.89 -17.23 3.81
CA ALA A 7 -6.05 -17.09 2.37
C ALA A 7 -5.14 -18.10 1.65
N LYS A 8 -5.73 -18.91 0.75
CA LYS A 8 -4.99 -19.89 -0.05
C LYS A 8 -4.17 -19.15 -1.10
N PHE A 9 -2.85 -19.09 -0.93
CA PHE A 9 -1.95 -18.58 -1.97
C PHE A 9 -2.02 -19.49 -3.21
N ASN A 10 -2.23 -18.90 -4.38
CA ASN A 10 -2.32 -19.64 -5.63
C ASN A 10 -0.93 -19.82 -6.26
N TRP A 11 -0.23 -20.87 -5.86
CA TRP A 11 1.09 -21.23 -6.42
C TRP A 11 1.06 -21.48 -7.93
N GLY A 12 -0.04 -22.05 -8.46
CA GLY A 12 -0.18 -22.28 -9.90
C GLY A 12 -0.19 -20.97 -10.69
N ALA A 13 -0.98 -19.99 -10.25
CA ALA A 13 -1.01 -18.66 -10.85
C ALA A 13 0.35 -17.95 -10.72
N TYR A 14 1.01 -18.07 -9.57
CA TYR A 14 2.34 -17.50 -9.35
C TYR A 14 3.37 -18.05 -10.35
N LEU A 15 3.49 -19.38 -10.45
CA LEU A 15 4.42 -20.03 -11.37
C LEU A 15 4.09 -19.70 -12.83
N PHE A 16 2.82 -19.70 -13.19
CA PHE A 16 2.38 -19.31 -14.53
C PHE A 16 2.82 -17.88 -14.89
N LEU A 17 2.63 -16.91 -13.98
CA LEU A 17 3.07 -15.53 -14.17
C LEU A 17 4.60 -15.42 -14.26
N LEU A 18 5.36 -16.18 -13.48
CA LEU A 18 6.82 -16.22 -13.61
C LEU A 18 7.27 -16.74 -14.97
N ILE A 19 6.61 -17.79 -15.48
CA ILE A 19 6.87 -18.32 -16.81
C ILE A 19 6.57 -17.26 -17.87
N LEU A 20 5.44 -16.56 -17.76
CA LEU A 20 5.10 -15.46 -18.67
C LEU A 20 6.13 -14.33 -18.64
N ILE A 21 6.60 -13.93 -17.45
CA ILE A 21 7.67 -12.94 -17.31
C ILE A 21 8.95 -13.43 -18.01
N ARG A 22 9.34 -14.69 -17.80
CA ARG A 22 10.56 -15.25 -18.40
C ARG A 22 10.48 -15.35 -19.91
N ILE A 23 9.33 -15.73 -20.45
CA ILE A 23 9.11 -15.83 -21.90
C ILE A 23 9.01 -14.44 -22.54
N GLY A 24 8.29 -13.52 -21.89
CA GLY A 24 8.09 -12.15 -22.39
C GLY A 24 9.34 -11.28 -22.30
N TRP A 25 10.29 -11.62 -21.43
CA TRP A 25 11.54 -10.89 -21.25
C TRP A 25 12.74 -11.85 -21.18
N ILE A 26 13.06 -12.44 -22.33
CA ILE A 26 14.05 -13.52 -22.41
C ILE A 26 15.47 -13.08 -22.03
N ASP A 27 15.80 -11.82 -22.33
CA ASP A 27 17.11 -11.21 -22.06
C ASP A 27 17.25 -10.71 -20.61
N LEU A 28 16.22 -10.87 -19.78
CA LEU A 28 16.29 -10.45 -18.39
C LEU A 28 17.32 -11.30 -17.63
N ASP A 29 18.29 -10.65 -17.00
CA ASP A 29 19.27 -11.32 -16.15
C ASP A 29 18.62 -12.04 -14.96
N TRP A 30 19.28 -13.06 -14.42
CA TRP A 30 18.81 -13.86 -13.29
C TRP A 30 18.58 -13.05 -12.02
N PHE A 31 19.37 -12.00 -11.75
CA PHE A 31 19.13 -11.10 -10.62
C PHE A 31 17.84 -10.31 -10.82
N GLY A 32 17.64 -9.74 -12.01
CA GLY A 32 16.41 -9.04 -12.37
C GLY A 32 15.19 -9.97 -12.29
N PHE A 33 15.31 -11.19 -12.81
CA PHE A 33 14.24 -12.18 -12.73
C PHE A 33 13.90 -12.55 -11.28
N THR A 34 14.92 -12.77 -10.43
CA THR A 34 14.73 -13.07 -9.01
C THR A 34 14.07 -11.90 -8.27
N ALA A 35 14.49 -10.67 -8.57
CA ALA A 35 13.89 -9.45 -8.03
C ALA A 35 12.40 -9.34 -8.40
N LEU A 36 12.03 -9.60 -9.65
CA LEU A 36 10.63 -9.66 -10.08
C LEU A 36 9.86 -10.81 -9.43
N ALA A 37 10.49 -11.97 -9.24
CA ALA A 37 9.84 -13.13 -8.63
C ALA A 37 9.47 -12.88 -7.16
N ILE A 38 10.37 -12.26 -6.40
CA ILE A 38 10.13 -11.85 -5.00
C ILE A 38 9.05 -10.77 -4.97
N THR A 39 9.13 -9.79 -5.87
CA THR A 39 8.14 -8.71 -5.96
C THR A 39 6.75 -9.26 -6.23
N LEU A 40 6.60 -10.09 -7.26
CA LEU A 40 5.33 -10.72 -7.62
C LEU A 40 4.75 -11.51 -6.44
N HIS A 41 5.58 -12.26 -5.74
CA HIS A 41 5.17 -13.01 -4.55
C HIS A 41 4.59 -12.08 -3.47
N GLN A 42 5.27 -10.97 -3.14
CA GLN A 42 4.79 -10.02 -2.12
C GLN A 42 3.47 -9.34 -2.55
N PHE A 43 3.36 -8.91 -3.80
CA PHE A 43 2.11 -8.32 -4.31
C PHE A 43 0.95 -9.32 -4.33
N MET A 44 1.20 -10.58 -4.69
CA MET A 44 0.17 -11.63 -4.62
C MET A 44 -0.27 -11.90 -3.19
N ILE A 45 0.65 -11.97 -2.22
CA ILE A 45 0.27 -12.12 -0.81
C ILE A 45 -0.56 -10.93 -0.34
N LEU A 46 -0.13 -9.69 -0.64
CA LEU A 46 -0.90 -8.49 -0.32
C LEU A 46 -2.32 -8.58 -0.88
N PHE A 47 -2.45 -8.93 -2.16
CA PHE A 47 -3.75 -9.09 -2.83
C PHE A 47 -4.63 -10.15 -2.16
N TYR A 48 -4.07 -11.31 -1.81
CA TYR A 48 -4.81 -12.38 -1.13
C TYR A 48 -5.13 -12.05 0.34
N ALA A 49 -4.33 -11.22 1.00
CA ALA A 49 -4.57 -10.79 2.37
C ALA A 49 -5.71 -9.76 2.48
N ILE A 50 -5.93 -8.95 1.43
CA ILE A 50 -7.04 -7.98 1.37
C ILE A 50 -8.38 -8.68 1.57
N GLY A 51 -9.12 -8.25 2.58
CA GLY A 51 -10.42 -8.80 2.96
C GLY A 51 -10.37 -9.90 4.02
N PHE A 52 -9.19 -10.31 4.47
CA PHE A 52 -9.02 -11.22 5.61
C PHE A 52 -8.38 -10.53 6.81
N VAL A 53 -7.39 -9.67 6.56
CA VAL A 53 -6.64 -8.92 7.58
C VAL A 53 -6.37 -7.51 7.10
N VAL A 54 -5.98 -6.62 8.01
CA VAL A 54 -5.38 -5.33 7.65
C VAL A 54 -3.90 -5.59 7.31
N PRO A 55 -3.49 -5.55 6.03
CA PRO A 55 -2.29 -6.23 5.56
C PRO A 55 -1.03 -5.36 5.71
N ILE A 56 -0.77 -4.84 6.90
CA ILE A 56 0.32 -3.87 7.16
C ILE A 56 1.68 -4.45 6.75
N ARG A 57 1.99 -5.67 7.20
CA ARG A 57 3.27 -6.32 6.86
C ARG A 57 3.43 -6.57 5.37
N TYR A 58 2.37 -7.05 4.72
CA TYR A 58 2.40 -7.33 3.29
C TYR A 58 2.47 -6.06 2.45
N LEU A 59 1.85 -4.97 2.92
CA LEU A 59 1.94 -3.66 2.30
C LEU A 59 3.38 -3.14 2.33
N PHE A 60 4.03 -3.14 3.50
CA PHE A 60 5.42 -2.71 3.62
C PHE A 60 6.39 -3.63 2.86
N GLY A 61 6.17 -4.95 2.88
CA GLY A 61 6.94 -5.90 2.07
C GLY A 61 6.82 -5.61 0.57
N ALA A 62 5.60 -5.37 0.08
CA ALA A 62 5.36 -5.03 -1.32
C ALA A 62 5.98 -3.67 -1.70
N PHE A 63 5.93 -2.67 -0.83
CA PHE A 63 6.54 -1.36 -1.08
C PHE A 63 8.07 -1.43 -1.12
N MET A 64 8.69 -2.19 -0.21
CA MET A 64 10.13 -2.39 -0.28
C MET A 64 10.53 -3.12 -1.55
N CYS A 65 9.75 -4.10 -2.02
CA CYS A 65 9.98 -4.73 -3.31
C CYS A 65 9.79 -3.73 -4.46
N LEU A 66 8.74 -2.90 -4.42
CA LEU A 66 8.50 -1.88 -5.44
C LEU A 66 9.68 -0.92 -5.57
N GLN A 67 10.21 -0.45 -4.45
CA GLN A 67 11.28 0.56 -4.41
C GLN A 67 12.67 -0.01 -4.66
N MET A 68 12.99 -1.19 -4.10
CA MET A 68 14.35 -1.74 -4.11
C MET A 68 14.55 -2.88 -5.11
N LEU A 69 13.47 -3.44 -5.68
CA LEU A 69 13.55 -4.56 -6.62
C LEU A 69 12.93 -4.21 -7.97
N LEU A 70 11.63 -3.90 -8.01
CA LEU A 70 10.89 -3.64 -9.23
C LEU A 70 11.41 -2.41 -9.98
N GLY A 71 11.48 -1.26 -9.29
CA GLY A 71 11.96 -0.01 -9.87
C GLY A 71 13.37 -0.14 -10.48
N PRO A 72 14.37 -0.60 -9.71
CA PRO A 72 15.71 -0.87 -10.21
C PRO A 72 15.77 -1.87 -11.37
N THR A 73 14.92 -2.91 -11.35
CA THR A 73 14.85 -3.85 -12.48
C THR A 73 14.44 -3.13 -13.75
N PHE A 74 13.42 -2.28 -13.71
CA PHE A 74 13.04 -1.49 -14.89
C PHE A 74 14.08 -0.44 -15.26
N ALA A 75 14.72 0.20 -14.28
CA ALA A 75 15.79 1.18 -14.47
C ALA A 75 16.94 0.60 -15.30
N TYR A 76 17.51 -0.53 -14.84
CA TYR A 76 18.63 -1.19 -15.52
C TYR A 76 18.27 -1.77 -16.88
N ASN A 77 17.01 -2.11 -17.12
CA ASN A 77 16.57 -2.69 -18.40
C ASN A 77 15.84 -1.68 -19.30
N GLY A 78 16.20 -0.40 -19.23
CA GLY A 78 15.85 0.58 -20.26
C GLY A 78 15.22 1.88 -19.75
N LEU A 79 14.64 1.90 -18.55
CA LEU A 79 14.02 3.15 -18.06
C LEU A 79 15.04 4.24 -17.72
N ASP A 80 16.27 3.89 -17.33
CA ASP A 80 17.33 4.87 -17.04
C ASP A 80 17.67 5.76 -18.24
N ALA A 81 17.52 5.24 -19.46
CA ALA A 81 17.77 6.00 -20.69
C ALA A 81 16.86 7.22 -20.84
N TYR A 82 15.72 7.25 -20.15
CA TYR A 82 14.73 8.32 -20.18
C TYR A 82 14.78 9.22 -18.94
N GLN A 83 15.69 8.98 -18.01
CA GLN A 83 15.85 9.79 -16.80
C GLN A 83 17.04 10.74 -16.93
N PRO A 84 17.01 11.92 -16.27
CA PRO A 84 18.19 12.78 -16.15
C PRO A 84 19.37 12.01 -15.54
N VAL A 85 20.59 12.34 -15.96
CA VAL A 85 21.82 11.62 -15.57
C VAL A 85 21.96 11.48 -14.06
N GLU A 86 21.50 12.46 -13.29
CA GLU A 86 21.54 12.46 -11.81
C GLU A 86 20.69 11.35 -11.18
N TYR A 87 19.62 10.90 -11.84
CA TYR A 87 18.69 9.89 -11.34
C TYR A 87 18.96 8.48 -11.88
N GLN A 88 19.94 8.32 -12.76
CA GLN A 88 20.33 7.02 -13.31
C GLN A 88 21.09 6.18 -12.27
N MET A 89 20.95 4.86 -12.37
CA MET A 89 21.67 3.91 -11.54
C MET A 89 23.18 4.05 -11.74
N LYS A 90 23.92 4.24 -10.64
CA LYS A 90 25.36 4.55 -10.66
C LYS A 90 26.26 3.34 -10.51
N VAL A 91 25.71 2.20 -10.16
CA VAL A 91 26.45 0.95 -9.96
C VAL A 91 25.96 -0.11 -10.93
N PRO A 92 26.78 -1.10 -11.29
CA PRO A 92 26.33 -2.22 -12.10
C PRO A 92 25.15 -2.97 -11.46
N MET A 93 24.30 -3.55 -12.31
CA MET A 93 23.11 -4.28 -11.90
C MET A 93 23.43 -5.41 -10.89
N GLU A 94 24.46 -6.20 -11.19
CA GLU A 94 24.92 -7.30 -10.31
C GLU A 94 25.30 -6.78 -8.93
N THR A 95 26.12 -5.73 -8.87
CA THR A 95 26.52 -5.09 -7.62
C THR A 95 25.30 -4.59 -6.84
N TYR A 96 24.32 -3.97 -7.50
CA TYR A 96 23.12 -3.50 -6.81
C TYR A 96 22.32 -4.66 -6.21
N PHE A 97 21.96 -5.66 -7.02
CA PHE A 97 21.07 -6.73 -6.57
C PHE A 97 21.72 -7.72 -5.61
N SER A 98 23.05 -7.88 -5.66
CA SER A 98 23.78 -8.67 -4.65
C SER A 98 23.61 -8.12 -3.24
N TYR A 99 23.37 -6.81 -3.09
CA TYR A 99 23.03 -6.19 -1.80
C TYR A 99 21.52 -6.05 -1.58
N ALA A 100 20.78 -5.59 -2.59
CA ALA A 100 19.37 -5.24 -2.44
C ALA A 100 18.48 -6.47 -2.15
N ILE A 101 18.70 -7.59 -2.85
CA ILE A 101 17.90 -8.81 -2.67
C ILE A 101 18.01 -9.36 -1.24
N PRO A 102 19.21 -9.64 -0.69
CA PRO A 102 19.31 -10.15 0.68
C PRO A 102 18.79 -9.15 1.72
N ALA A 103 19.00 -7.85 1.51
CA ALA A 103 18.46 -6.82 2.41
C ALA A 103 16.92 -6.81 2.42
N VAL A 104 16.28 -6.91 1.26
CA VAL A 104 14.81 -6.97 1.14
C VAL A 104 14.27 -8.27 1.74
N ILE A 105 14.94 -9.41 1.53
CA ILE A 105 14.56 -10.68 2.15
C ILE A 105 14.66 -10.57 3.68
N ALA A 106 15.76 -10.05 4.21
CA ALA A 106 15.95 -9.85 5.64
C ALA A 106 14.88 -8.92 6.23
N PHE A 107 14.54 -7.84 5.53
CA PHE A 107 13.44 -6.94 5.91
C PHE A 107 12.09 -7.66 5.97
N ILE A 108 11.74 -8.42 4.93
CA ILE A 108 10.51 -9.20 4.87
C ILE A 108 10.47 -10.23 6.00
N VAL A 109 11.56 -10.96 6.25
CA VAL A 109 11.66 -11.91 7.36
C VAL A 109 11.49 -11.19 8.70
N GLY A 110 12.13 -10.03 8.89
CA GLY A 110 12.00 -9.20 10.08
C GLY A 110 10.55 -8.79 10.38
N LEU A 111 9.77 -8.45 9.35
CA LEU A 111 8.34 -8.15 9.50
C LEU A 111 7.52 -9.35 10.02
N HIS A 112 7.97 -10.58 9.78
CA HIS A 112 7.21 -11.80 10.07
C HIS A 112 7.74 -12.61 11.26
N ILE A 113 8.97 -12.40 11.71
CA ILE A 113 9.60 -13.26 12.74
C ILE A 113 8.88 -13.19 14.09
N THR A 114 8.36 -12.02 14.47
CA THR A 114 7.59 -11.82 15.72
C THR A 114 6.07 -11.80 15.51
N ALA A 115 5.61 -12.06 14.28
CA ALA A 115 4.21 -11.87 13.87
C ALA A 115 3.22 -12.83 14.54
N GLY A 116 3.67 -13.99 15.02
CA GLY A 116 2.82 -15.05 15.53
C GLY A 116 1.68 -15.40 14.56
N LYS A 117 0.46 -15.61 15.09
CA LYS A 117 -0.76 -15.89 14.30
C LYS A 117 -1.43 -14.63 13.74
N LEU A 118 -0.65 -13.73 13.16
CA LEU A 118 -1.11 -12.43 12.66
C LEU A 118 -1.74 -11.52 13.76
N LYS A 119 -1.25 -11.61 14.99
CA LYS A 119 -1.75 -10.77 16.10
C LYS A 119 -1.63 -9.29 15.73
N GLY A 120 -2.70 -8.52 15.94
CA GLY A 120 -2.76 -7.09 15.61
C GLY A 120 -3.24 -6.75 14.20
N GLU A 121 -3.23 -7.69 13.25
CA GLU A 121 -3.77 -7.46 11.89
C GLU A 121 -5.17 -8.07 11.68
N GLN A 122 -5.54 -9.03 12.51
CA GLN A 122 -6.90 -9.56 12.57
C GLN A 122 -7.79 -8.62 13.38
N LEU A 123 -8.91 -8.22 12.78
CA LEU A 123 -9.87 -7.33 13.42
C LEU A 123 -10.93 -8.14 14.18
N GLU A 124 -11.06 -7.88 15.48
CA GLU A 124 -12.17 -8.37 16.30
C GLU A 124 -13.44 -7.57 16.01
N MET A 125 -14.11 -7.92 14.90
CA MET A 125 -15.24 -7.15 14.35
C MET A 125 -16.36 -6.89 15.35
N ASN A 126 -16.66 -7.85 16.23
CA ASN A 126 -17.72 -7.71 17.24
C ASN A 126 -17.33 -6.69 18.32
N ALA A 127 -16.07 -6.73 18.78
CA ALA A 127 -15.54 -5.77 19.74
C ALA A 127 -15.53 -4.36 19.15
N ILE A 128 -15.07 -4.22 17.90
CA ILE A 128 -15.03 -2.93 17.20
C ILE A 128 -16.44 -2.36 17.02
N ARG A 129 -17.41 -3.17 16.56
CA ARG A 129 -18.80 -2.74 16.40
C ARG A 129 -19.41 -2.25 17.71
N SER A 130 -19.30 -3.06 18.77
CA SER A 130 -19.82 -2.68 20.09
C SER A 130 -19.15 -1.43 20.68
N PHE A 131 -17.86 -1.22 20.39
CA PHE A 131 -17.17 0.03 20.74
C PHE A 131 -17.73 1.21 19.97
N VAL A 132 -17.79 1.14 18.63
CA VAL A 132 -18.26 2.24 17.77
C VAL A 132 -19.71 2.62 18.08
N ASP A 133 -20.56 1.62 18.36
CA ASP A 133 -21.97 1.85 18.64
C ASP A 133 -22.18 2.58 19.97
N ARG A 134 -21.39 2.23 21.00
CA ARG A 134 -21.36 2.91 22.31
C ARG A 134 -20.68 4.26 22.28
N ALA A 135 -19.69 4.45 21.39
CA ALA A 135 -18.90 5.67 21.30
C ALA A 135 -19.68 6.90 20.76
N GLY A 136 -20.97 6.75 20.44
CA GLY A 136 -21.85 7.87 20.11
C GLY A 136 -21.38 8.65 18.88
N ASN A 137 -20.90 9.87 19.11
CA ASN A 137 -20.42 10.81 18.09
C ASN A 137 -18.90 10.80 17.89
N LEU A 138 -18.15 9.95 18.61
CA LEU A 138 -16.68 9.91 18.55
C LEU A 138 -16.13 9.77 17.13
N THR A 139 -16.81 9.00 16.27
CA THR A 139 -16.48 8.87 14.85
C THR A 139 -16.39 10.23 14.15
N TYR A 140 -17.36 11.12 14.35
CA TYR A 140 -17.38 12.45 13.73
C TYR A 140 -16.42 13.42 14.41
N ILE A 141 -16.19 13.25 15.72
CA ILE A 141 -15.19 14.03 16.46
C ILE A 141 -13.80 13.74 15.88
N PHE A 142 -13.44 12.47 15.66
CA PHE A 142 -12.15 12.12 15.06
C PHE A 142 -11.98 12.64 13.64
N ILE A 143 -13.06 12.60 12.83
CA ILE A 143 -13.05 13.23 11.50
C ILE A 143 -12.82 14.74 11.63
N GLY A 144 -13.63 15.44 12.43
CA GLY A 144 -13.53 16.88 12.61
C GLY A 144 -12.16 17.33 13.13
N VAL A 145 -11.66 16.67 14.19
CA VAL A 145 -10.32 16.92 14.76
C VAL A 145 -9.26 16.67 13.70
N GLY A 146 -9.31 15.56 12.97
CA GLY A 146 -8.32 15.28 11.94
C GLY A 146 -8.30 16.32 10.82
N PHE A 147 -9.45 16.82 10.37
CA PHE A 147 -9.49 17.91 9.39
C PHE A 147 -8.96 19.22 9.96
N PHE A 148 -9.44 19.61 11.14
CA PHE A 148 -9.00 20.83 11.80
C PHE A 148 -7.50 20.82 12.07
N SER A 149 -6.95 19.72 12.59
CA SER A 149 -5.52 19.55 12.82
C SER A 149 -4.70 19.57 11.52
N SER A 150 -5.22 18.99 10.43
CA SER A 150 -4.53 19.06 9.13
C SER A 150 -4.40 20.51 8.64
N ILE A 151 -5.42 21.34 8.86
CA ILE A 151 -5.42 22.77 8.53
C ILE A 151 -4.53 23.54 9.52
N ALA A 152 -4.63 23.25 10.82
CA ALA A 152 -3.82 23.87 11.85
C ALA A 152 -2.31 23.68 11.59
N ALA A 153 -1.90 22.51 11.10
CA ALA A 153 -0.50 22.19 10.83
C ALA A 153 0.20 23.22 9.92
N SER A 154 -0.50 23.83 8.96
CA SER A 154 0.11 24.84 8.06
C SER A 154 0.35 26.20 8.71
N PHE A 155 -0.19 26.45 9.91
CA PHE A 155 -0.02 27.72 10.63
C PHE A 155 1.14 27.70 11.64
N PHE A 156 1.77 26.55 11.87
CA PHE A 156 2.85 26.38 12.85
C PHE A 156 4.20 26.09 12.18
N SER A 157 5.29 26.21 12.95
CA SER A 157 6.63 25.79 12.51
C SER A 157 6.70 24.29 12.26
N SER A 158 7.76 23.82 11.59
CA SER A 158 7.86 22.43 11.12
C SER A 158 7.68 21.36 12.22
N GLU A 159 8.19 21.63 13.43
CA GLU A 159 8.19 20.70 14.57
C GLU A 159 6.80 20.61 15.22
N VAL A 160 6.17 21.77 15.46
CA VAL A 160 4.82 21.84 16.05
C VAL A 160 3.77 21.41 15.02
N GLY A 161 3.96 21.81 13.77
CA GLY A 161 3.17 21.38 12.62
C GLY A 161 3.18 19.86 12.46
N PHE A 162 4.29 19.17 12.75
CA PHE A 162 4.34 17.71 12.72
C PHE A 162 3.38 17.06 13.73
N VAL A 163 3.25 17.61 14.95
CA VAL A 163 2.27 17.10 15.93
C VAL A 163 0.85 17.23 15.40
N PHE A 164 0.51 18.37 14.80
CA PHE A 164 -0.78 18.58 14.16
C PHE A 164 -1.00 17.67 12.94
N THR A 165 0.05 17.37 12.17
CA THR A 165 0.01 16.37 11.09
C THR A 165 -0.33 14.98 11.63
N LEU A 166 0.25 14.57 12.77
CA LEU A 166 -0.09 13.30 13.41
C LEU A 166 -1.55 13.27 13.88
N LEU A 167 -2.04 14.34 14.52
CA LEU A 167 -3.45 14.48 14.89
C LEU A 167 -4.36 14.49 13.65
N GLY A 168 -3.87 15.01 12.53
CA GLY A 168 -4.53 14.98 11.24
C GLY A 168 -4.92 13.58 10.80
N ASN A 169 -4.16 12.56 11.20
CA ASN A 169 -4.44 11.15 10.88
C ASN A 169 -5.69 10.60 11.59
N PHE A 170 -6.25 11.31 12.59
CA PHE A 170 -7.50 10.89 13.25
C PHE A 170 -8.68 10.83 12.28
N LYS A 171 -8.67 11.62 11.20
CA LYS A 171 -9.71 11.54 10.16
C LYS A 171 -9.78 10.14 9.54
N TYR A 172 -8.66 9.43 9.44
CA TYR A 172 -8.62 8.06 8.95
C TYR A 172 -9.16 7.08 9.97
N ILE A 173 -8.83 7.24 11.26
CA ILE A 173 -9.41 6.43 12.34
C ILE A 173 -10.93 6.58 12.36
N GLY A 174 -11.43 7.82 12.28
CA GLY A 174 -12.87 8.09 12.18
C GLY A 174 -13.51 7.46 10.93
N ALA A 175 -12.86 7.54 9.76
CA ALA A 175 -13.34 6.85 8.56
C ALA A 175 -13.41 5.33 8.73
N LEU A 176 -12.40 4.71 9.36
CA LEU A 176 -12.38 3.28 9.68
C LEU A 176 -13.51 2.90 10.65
N MET A 177 -13.75 3.70 11.68
CA MET A 177 -14.87 3.52 12.61
C MET A 177 -16.21 3.59 11.88
N LEU A 178 -16.37 4.54 10.96
CA LEU A 178 -17.59 4.69 10.16
C LEU A 178 -17.81 3.48 9.25
N VAL A 179 -16.74 2.95 8.64
CA VAL A 179 -16.81 1.72 7.86
C VAL A 179 -17.16 0.55 8.77
N LEU A 180 -16.50 0.36 9.90
CA LEU A 180 -16.63 -0.87 10.70
C LEU A 180 -17.85 -0.92 11.64
N GLY A 181 -18.44 0.22 11.97
CA GLY A 181 -19.63 0.32 12.83
C GLY A 181 -20.88 -0.38 12.29
N SER A 182 -21.88 -0.57 13.16
CA SER A 182 -23.17 -1.18 12.80
C SER A 182 -24.21 -0.17 12.31
N LYS A 183 -24.04 1.12 12.67
CA LYS A 183 -24.91 2.22 12.21
C LYS A 183 -24.96 2.33 10.69
N LYS A 184 -26.06 2.88 10.15
CA LYS A 184 -26.26 3.08 8.72
C LYS A 184 -25.03 3.74 8.08
N PHE A 185 -24.52 3.10 7.03
CA PHE A 185 -23.33 3.52 6.32
C PHE A 185 -23.56 4.91 5.70
N LYS A 186 -22.78 5.92 6.13
CA LYS A 186 -22.90 7.29 5.62
C LYS A 186 -21.78 7.58 4.63
N ILE A 187 -22.13 7.60 3.35
CA ILE A 187 -21.15 7.79 2.27
C ILE A 187 -20.49 9.18 2.31
N GLY A 188 -21.22 10.23 2.71
CA GLY A 188 -20.73 11.62 2.69
C GLY A 188 -19.39 11.84 3.44
N PRO A 189 -19.29 11.53 4.75
CA PRO A 189 -18.04 11.66 5.49
C PRO A 189 -16.88 10.83 4.92
N LEU A 190 -17.18 9.66 4.34
CA LEU A 190 -16.16 8.85 3.67
C LEU A 190 -15.64 9.52 2.41
N ILE A 191 -16.53 10.03 1.54
CA ILE A 191 -16.13 10.79 0.35
C ILE A 191 -15.24 11.97 0.76
N LEU A 192 -15.59 12.68 1.83
CA LEU A 192 -14.82 13.81 2.32
C LEU A 192 -13.41 13.40 2.78
N VAL A 193 -13.28 12.30 3.54
CA VAL A 193 -11.96 11.77 3.94
C VAL A 193 -11.15 11.27 2.74
N PHE A 194 -11.74 10.45 1.87
CA PHE A 194 -11.07 9.93 0.66
C PHE A 194 -10.66 11.06 -0.30
N GLY A 195 -11.57 12.00 -0.54
CA GLY A 195 -11.33 13.18 -1.36
C GLY A 195 -10.18 14.01 -0.81
N SER A 196 -10.09 14.15 0.52
CA SER A 196 -8.96 14.84 1.15
C SER A 196 -7.62 14.15 0.91
N ILE A 197 -7.56 12.80 0.93
CA ILE A 197 -6.33 12.04 0.67
C ILE A 197 -5.90 12.25 -0.78
N ILE A 198 -6.84 12.11 -1.71
CA ILE A 198 -6.58 12.27 -3.14
C ILE A 198 -6.09 13.69 -3.40
N GLY A 199 -6.82 14.69 -2.90
CA GLY A 199 -6.48 16.11 -3.05
C GLY A 199 -5.11 16.45 -2.47
N SER A 200 -4.82 16.03 -1.24
CA SER A 200 -3.52 16.32 -0.60
C SER A 200 -2.37 15.62 -1.30
N SER A 201 -2.56 14.36 -1.71
CA SER A 201 -1.49 13.57 -2.34
C SER A 201 -1.18 14.04 -3.77
N LEU A 202 -2.18 14.54 -4.49
CA LEU A 202 -1.97 15.20 -5.78
C LEU A 202 -1.23 16.53 -5.60
N ALA A 203 -1.62 17.34 -4.60
CA ALA A 203 -1.00 18.64 -4.34
C ALA A 203 0.48 18.54 -3.89
N SER A 204 0.83 17.55 -3.07
CA SER A 204 2.20 17.34 -2.58
C SER A 204 3.04 16.40 -3.45
N ALA A 205 2.46 15.80 -4.50
CA ALA A 205 3.06 14.74 -5.30
C ALA A 205 3.62 13.54 -4.49
N MET A 206 3.07 13.31 -3.28
CA MET A 206 3.45 12.24 -2.35
C MET A 206 2.60 10.98 -2.56
N PHE A 207 2.87 10.27 -3.66
CA PHE A 207 2.05 9.12 -4.09
C PHE A 207 2.12 7.90 -3.17
N HIS A 208 3.18 7.77 -2.37
CA HIS A 208 3.29 6.70 -1.38
C HIS A 208 2.21 6.81 -0.30
N ASP A 209 1.86 8.02 0.12
CA ASP A 209 0.83 8.23 1.14
C ASP A 209 -0.56 7.87 0.60
N LEU A 210 -0.86 8.28 -0.64
CA LEU A 210 -2.07 7.92 -1.36
C LEU A 210 -2.24 6.39 -1.44
N LEU A 211 -1.19 5.72 -1.89
CA LEU A 211 -1.16 4.27 -2.06
C LEU A 211 -1.40 3.54 -0.72
N THR A 212 -0.71 4.00 0.33
CA THR A 212 -0.84 3.45 1.69
C THR A 212 -2.29 3.55 2.17
N TRP A 213 -2.87 4.74 2.14
CA TRP A 213 -4.21 4.97 2.67
C TRP A 213 -5.30 4.29 1.84
N ILE A 214 -5.18 4.28 0.50
CA ILE A 214 -6.14 3.57 -0.35
C ILE A 214 -6.09 2.06 -0.10
N ILE A 215 -4.91 1.45 -0.01
CA ILE A 215 -4.80 0.00 0.25
C ILE A 215 -5.30 -0.32 1.66
N MET A 216 -4.94 0.47 2.68
CA MET A 216 -5.39 0.25 4.06
C MET A 216 -6.91 0.37 4.20
N MET A 217 -7.50 1.44 3.68
CA MET A 217 -8.95 1.62 3.68
C MET A 217 -9.66 0.57 2.83
N GLY A 218 -9.10 0.24 1.66
CA GLY A 218 -9.57 -0.82 0.78
C GLY A 218 -9.60 -2.18 1.46
N ALA A 219 -8.55 -2.51 2.24
CA ALA A 219 -8.51 -3.72 3.04
C ALA A 219 -9.62 -3.77 4.08
N VAL A 220 -9.83 -2.67 4.82
CA VAL A 220 -10.90 -2.60 5.84
C VAL A 220 -12.29 -2.71 5.20
N MET A 221 -12.52 -2.02 4.08
CA MET A 221 -13.76 -2.16 3.31
C MET A 221 -13.95 -3.59 2.81
N ALA A 222 -12.88 -4.24 2.31
CA ALA A 222 -12.93 -5.62 1.86
C ALA A 222 -13.23 -6.60 3.00
N ILE A 223 -12.78 -6.33 4.23
CA ILE A 223 -13.12 -7.15 5.42
C ILE A 223 -14.61 -7.05 5.74
N LYS A 224 -15.20 -5.83 5.66
CA LYS A 224 -16.63 -5.63 5.93
C LYS A 224 -17.53 -6.17 4.82
N PHE A 225 -17.25 -5.82 3.57
CA PHE A 225 -18.13 -6.09 2.42
C PHE A 225 -17.83 -7.40 1.70
N LYS A 226 -16.65 -8.01 1.95
CA LYS A 226 -16.23 -9.29 1.36
C LYS A 226 -16.44 -9.36 -0.16
N PRO A 227 -15.85 -8.42 -0.94
CA PRO A 227 -16.01 -8.40 -2.39
C PRO A 227 -15.48 -9.70 -3.02
N SER A 228 -16.09 -10.10 -4.14
CA SER A 228 -15.63 -11.25 -4.92
C SER A 228 -14.23 -11.01 -5.50
N ILE A 229 -13.56 -12.09 -5.89
CA ILE A 229 -12.22 -12.02 -6.49
C ILE A 229 -12.19 -11.16 -7.76
N LEU A 230 -13.26 -11.19 -8.55
CA LEU A 230 -13.42 -10.37 -9.76
C LEU A 230 -13.45 -8.88 -9.43
N VAL A 231 -14.25 -8.50 -8.43
CA VAL A 231 -14.33 -7.09 -8.00
C VAL A 231 -13.00 -6.62 -7.42
N LYS A 232 -12.32 -7.44 -6.61
CA LYS A 232 -10.97 -7.13 -6.11
C LYS A 232 -9.96 -6.93 -7.23
N SER A 233 -9.99 -7.82 -8.24
CA SER A 233 -9.09 -7.75 -9.39
C SER A 233 -9.36 -6.50 -10.24
N ALA A 234 -10.64 -6.19 -10.50
CA ALA A 234 -11.03 -4.99 -11.22
C ALA A 234 -10.58 -3.71 -10.48
N ILE A 235 -10.80 -3.62 -9.17
CA ILE A 235 -10.33 -2.48 -8.36
C ILE A 235 -8.80 -2.39 -8.40
N GLY A 236 -8.09 -3.51 -8.23
CA GLY A 236 -6.62 -3.55 -8.29
C GLY A 236 -6.09 -3.09 -9.64
N PHE A 237 -6.71 -3.54 -10.74
CA PHE A 237 -6.33 -3.15 -12.09
C PHE A 237 -6.61 -1.67 -12.37
N SER A 238 -7.79 -1.17 -12.02
CA SER A 238 -8.11 0.27 -12.10
C SER A 238 -7.14 1.12 -11.29
N PHE A 239 -6.72 0.60 -10.13
CA PHE A 239 -5.74 1.27 -9.28
C PHE A 239 -4.34 1.32 -9.92
N ILE A 240 -3.89 0.23 -10.56
CA ILE A 240 -2.63 0.22 -11.33
C ILE A 240 -2.69 1.26 -12.46
N ILE A 241 -3.79 1.30 -13.22
CA ILE A 241 -3.98 2.31 -14.28
C ILE A 241 -3.91 3.72 -13.70
N LEU A 242 -4.61 3.98 -12.60
CA LEU A 242 -4.57 5.29 -11.94
C LEU A 242 -3.15 5.66 -11.50
N ALA A 243 -2.41 4.72 -10.91
CA ALA A 243 -1.03 4.94 -10.51
C ALA A 243 -0.13 5.25 -11.71
N LEU A 244 -0.30 4.56 -12.84
CA LEU A 244 0.43 4.84 -14.08
C LEU A 244 0.10 6.22 -14.65
N ILE A 245 -1.18 6.60 -14.73
CA ILE A 245 -1.60 7.93 -15.19
C ILE A 245 -0.96 9.02 -14.33
N ILE A 246 -1.00 8.85 -13.01
CA ILE A 246 -0.41 9.79 -12.07
C ILE A 246 1.12 9.88 -12.25
N GLN A 247 1.81 8.76 -12.45
CA GLN A 247 3.25 8.75 -12.70
C GLN A 247 3.62 9.44 -14.02
N LEU A 248 2.82 9.25 -15.08
CA LEU A 248 3.02 9.92 -16.37
C LEU A 248 2.89 11.43 -16.23
N LEU A 249 1.85 11.92 -15.54
CA LEU A 249 1.67 13.35 -15.29
C LEU A 249 2.84 13.95 -14.50
N LYS A 250 3.39 13.22 -13.52
CA LYS A 250 4.57 13.68 -12.76
C LYS A 250 5.81 13.87 -13.65
N GLY A 251 5.95 13.06 -14.69
CA GLY A 251 7.05 13.17 -15.65
C GLY A 251 7.06 14.52 -16.38
N GLU A 252 5.88 15.11 -16.62
CA GLU A 252 5.75 16.42 -17.25
C GLU A 252 6.04 17.58 -16.29
N TYR A 253 5.67 17.46 -15.01
CA TYR A 253 5.94 18.47 -13.98
C TYR A 253 7.40 18.55 -13.53
N ARG A 254 8.24 17.59 -13.91
CA ARG A 254 9.68 17.54 -13.57
C ARG A 254 10.59 18.12 -14.67
N LYS A 255 10.02 18.60 -15.76
CA LYS A 255 10.71 19.47 -16.72
C LYS A 255 10.63 20.92 -16.25
#